data_AF-A0A841DQ11-F1
#
_entry.id   AF-A0A841DQ11-F1
#
_cell.length_a   1.000
_cell.length_b   1.000
_cell.length_c   1.000
_cell.angle_alpha   90.00
_cell.angle_beta   90.00
_cell.angle_gamma   90.00
#
_symmetry.space_group_name_H-M   'P 1'
#
loop_
_entity.id
_entity.type
_entity.pdbx_description
1 polymer ?
#
loop_
_entity_poly.entity_id
_entity_poly.type
_entity_poly.pdbx_seq_one_letter_code
_entity_poly.pdbx_strand_id
1 'polypeptide(L)'
;MSVDIPLQAFGALLHSANIPTVCRALNMYQVAAAYTQLSGGNPLEPMADDVRQVAREIISRPPVEASDDIQAGFDHLSALNVLTTLAEPADADLIAAVLDSTQDEQIRAVASLAANTALAADTARRKVTGGEG
;
A
#
# COMPACT_ATOMS: atom_id res chain seq x y z
N MET A 1 -12.34 -24.23 5.55
CA MET A 1 -11.95 -24.06 4.14
C MET A 1 -11.27 -22.71 4.06
N SER A 2 -9.94 -22.69 3.86
CA SER A 2 -9.26 -21.44 3.50
C SER A 2 -9.76 -21.07 2.10
N VAL A 3 -10.33 -19.88 1.95
CA VAL A 3 -10.60 -19.34 0.61
C VAL A 3 -9.27 -18.81 0.13
N ASP A 4 -8.44 -19.70 -0.40
CA ASP A 4 -7.22 -19.29 -1.08
C ASP A 4 -7.67 -18.49 -2.31
N ILE A 5 -7.46 -17.18 -2.28
CA ILE A 5 -7.67 -16.35 -3.46
C ILE A 5 -6.60 -16.79 -4.46
N PRO A 6 -6.97 -17.32 -5.64
CA PRO A 6 -5.97 -17.64 -6.64
C PRO A 6 -5.20 -16.36 -7.00
N LEU A 7 -3.86 -16.40 -6.97
CA LEU A 7 -3.02 -15.22 -7.25
C LEU A 7 -3.39 -14.55 -8.58
N GLN A 8 -3.80 -15.34 -9.58
CA GLN A 8 -4.29 -14.84 -10.86
C GLN A 8 -5.56 -13.97 -10.71
N ALA A 9 -6.51 -14.39 -9.87
CA ALA A 9 -7.73 -13.63 -9.62
C ALA A 9 -7.40 -12.33 -8.85
N PHE A 10 -6.51 -12.40 -7.88
CA PHE A 10 -6.02 -11.20 -7.18
C PHE A 10 -5.36 -10.22 -8.15
N GLY A 11 -4.44 -10.69 -8.99
CA GLY A 11 -3.78 -9.87 -10.01
C GLY A 11 -4.78 -9.23 -10.97
N ALA A 12 -5.81 -9.96 -11.41
CA ALA A 12 -6.86 -9.41 -12.27
C ALA A 12 -7.66 -8.27 -11.58
N LEU A 13 -7.87 -8.34 -10.27
CA LEU A 13 -8.51 -7.25 -9.51
C LEU A 13 -7.56 -6.06 -9.35
N LEU A 14 -6.30 -6.32 -9.05
CA LEU A 14 -5.26 -5.32 -8.83
C LEU A 14 -4.99 -4.46 -10.08
N HIS A 15 -5.01 -5.10 -11.26
CA HIS A 15 -4.86 -4.43 -12.57
C HIS A 15 -6.20 -4.01 -13.19
N SER A 16 -7.21 -3.88 -12.33
CA SER A 16 -8.51 -3.23 -12.56
C SER A 16 -8.42 -1.92 -13.35
N ALA A 17 -9.12 -1.76 -14.48
CA ALA A 17 -9.43 -0.41 -14.98
C ALA A 17 -10.46 0.32 -14.08
N ASN A 18 -11.17 -0.43 -13.23
CA ASN A 18 -12.15 0.09 -12.29
C ASN A 18 -11.48 0.40 -10.94
N ILE A 19 -11.34 1.69 -10.59
CA ILE A 19 -10.66 2.13 -9.35
C ILE A 19 -11.23 1.49 -8.08
N PRO A 20 -12.57 1.42 -7.86
CA PRO A 20 -13.13 0.70 -6.71
C PRO A 20 -12.66 -0.76 -6.60
N THR A 21 -12.48 -1.45 -7.73
CA THR A 21 -11.97 -2.83 -7.77
C THR A 21 -10.51 -2.90 -7.35
N VAL A 22 -9.67 -1.97 -7.81
CA VAL A 22 -8.26 -1.89 -7.40
C VAL A 22 -8.16 -1.60 -5.90
N CYS A 23 -8.93 -0.64 -5.38
CA CYS A 23 -8.98 -0.33 -3.94
C CYS A 23 -9.37 -1.55 -3.11
N ARG A 24 -10.32 -2.36 -3.61
CA ARG A 24 -10.68 -3.63 -2.95
C ARG A 24 -9.51 -4.60 -2.93
N ALA A 25 -8.76 -4.76 -4.02
CA ALA A 25 -7.57 -5.60 -4.05
C ALA A 25 -6.49 -5.13 -3.05
N LEU A 26 -6.21 -3.83 -3.00
CA LEU A 26 -5.25 -3.25 -2.03
C LEU A 26 -5.67 -3.53 -0.58
N ASN A 27 -6.95 -3.34 -0.26
CA ASN A 27 -7.47 -3.62 1.07
C ASN A 27 -7.47 -5.12 1.41
N MET A 28 -7.69 -5.99 0.41
CA MET A 28 -7.53 -7.45 0.59
C MET A 28 -6.09 -7.82 0.94
N TYR A 29 -5.09 -7.22 0.29
CA TYR A 29 -3.69 -7.43 0.65
C TYR A 29 -3.42 -6.99 2.08
N GLN A 30 -3.89 -5.80 2.48
CA GLN A 30 -3.67 -5.30 3.83
C GLN A 30 -4.30 -6.19 4.90
N VAL A 31 -5.52 -6.69 4.65
CA VAL A 31 -6.17 -7.66 5.55
C VAL A 31 -5.33 -8.93 5.65
N ALA A 32 -4.90 -9.51 4.52
CA ALA A 32 -4.08 -10.71 4.54
C ALA A 32 -2.74 -10.49 5.29
N ALA A 33 -2.10 -9.34 5.08
CA ALA A 33 -0.88 -8.95 5.78
C ALA A 33 -1.08 -8.82 7.30
N ALA A 34 -2.21 -8.26 7.75
CA ALA A 34 -2.52 -8.13 9.18
C ALA A 34 -2.66 -9.49 9.90
N TYR A 35 -3.05 -10.55 9.18
CA TYR A 35 -3.22 -11.89 9.73
C TYR A 35 -1.99 -12.80 9.53
N THR A 36 -0.87 -12.29 9.00
CA THR A 36 0.33 -13.09 8.67
C THR A 36 0.82 -13.95 9.85
N GLN A 37 0.87 -13.38 11.07
CA GLN A 37 1.33 -14.10 12.27
C GLN A 37 0.41 -15.25 12.68
N LEU A 38 -0.88 -15.17 12.35
CA LEU A 38 -1.89 -16.17 12.71
C LEU A 38 -2.08 -17.23 11.62
N SER A 39 -1.76 -16.91 10.37
CA SER A 39 -1.99 -17.75 9.19
C SER A 39 -0.73 -18.49 8.70
N GLY A 40 0.45 -18.21 9.29
CA GLY A 40 1.71 -18.83 8.91
C GLY A 40 2.38 -18.21 7.69
N GLY A 41 1.92 -17.04 7.24
CA GLY A 41 2.40 -16.32 6.08
C GLY A 41 1.29 -15.51 5.41
N ASN A 42 1.65 -14.48 4.64
CA ASN A 42 0.67 -13.77 3.81
C ASN A 42 0.51 -14.54 2.49
N PRO A 43 -0.67 -15.12 2.17
CA PRO A 43 -0.86 -15.86 0.92
C PRO A 43 -0.67 -14.99 -0.34
N LEU A 44 -0.72 -13.66 -0.20
CA LEU A 44 -0.53 -12.70 -1.28
C LEU A 44 0.91 -12.13 -1.33
N GLU A 45 1.82 -12.57 -0.44
CA GLU A 45 3.22 -12.12 -0.42
C GLU A 45 3.93 -12.17 -1.79
N PRO A 46 3.71 -13.19 -2.66
CA PRO A 46 4.29 -13.20 -4.00
C PRO A 46 3.91 -12.00 -4.89
N MET A 47 2.87 -11.24 -4.51
CA MET A 47 2.40 -10.06 -5.24
C MET A 47 2.82 -8.73 -4.59
N ALA A 48 3.64 -8.76 -3.53
CA ALA A 48 4.00 -7.57 -2.76
C ALA A 48 4.59 -6.43 -3.62
N ASP A 49 5.50 -6.75 -4.55
CA ASP A 49 6.12 -5.74 -5.42
C ASP A 49 5.11 -5.11 -6.39
N ASP A 50 4.22 -5.92 -6.95
CA ASP A 50 3.18 -5.47 -7.88
C ASP A 50 2.14 -4.60 -7.15
N VAL A 51 1.75 -5.00 -5.94
CA VAL A 51 0.87 -4.22 -5.06
C VAL A 51 1.51 -2.88 -4.69
N ARG A 52 2.80 -2.87 -4.34
CA ARG A 52 3.54 -1.63 -4.05
C ARG A 52 3.58 -0.72 -5.28
N GLN A 53 3.87 -1.28 -6.46
CA GLN A 53 3.92 -0.53 -7.71
C GLN A 53 2.55 0.11 -8.04
N VAL A 54 1.45 -0.63 -7.93
CA VAL A 54 0.10 -0.10 -8.16
C VAL A 54 -0.27 0.98 -7.13
N ALA A 55 0.11 0.80 -5.86
CA ALA A 55 -0.11 1.83 -4.83
C ALA A 55 0.63 3.14 -5.16
N ARG A 56 1.88 3.06 -5.64
CA ARG A 56 2.65 4.22 -6.08
C ARG A 56 1.99 4.92 -7.28
N GLU A 57 1.49 4.15 -8.24
CA GLU A 57 0.80 4.69 -9.40
C GLU A 57 -0.48 5.44 -9.03
N ILE A 58 -1.26 4.94 -8.08
CA ILE A 58 -2.44 5.64 -7.55
C ILE A 58 -2.04 6.95 -6.89
N ILE A 59 -1.06 6.92 -5.99
CA ILE A 59 -0.63 8.11 -5.23
C ILE A 59 -0.01 9.17 -6.15
N SER A 60 0.59 8.78 -7.27
CA SER A 60 1.17 9.71 -8.26
C SER A 60 0.13 10.55 -9.02
N ARG A 61 -1.16 10.22 -8.89
CA ARG A 61 -2.28 10.91 -9.54
C ARG A 61 -3.08 11.71 -8.51
N PRO A 62 -3.84 12.74 -8.92
CA PRO A 62 -4.79 13.39 -8.01
C PRO A 62 -5.75 12.35 -7.39
N PRO A 63 -6.12 12.48 -6.10
CA PRO A 63 -7.08 11.59 -5.47
C PRO A 63 -8.42 11.61 -6.23
N VAL A 64 -9.13 10.48 -6.25
CA VAL A 64 -10.45 10.45 -6.91
C VAL A 64 -11.45 11.36 -6.20
N GLU A 65 -12.31 12.00 -6.99
CA GLU A 65 -13.49 12.69 -6.48
C GLU A 65 -14.54 11.68 -5.98
N ALA A 66 -15.46 12.15 -5.14
CA ALA A 66 -16.57 11.33 -4.68
C ALA A 66 -17.52 10.96 -5.83
N SER A 67 -18.02 9.73 -5.81
CA SER A 67 -19.08 9.23 -6.70
C SER A 67 -19.95 8.22 -5.96
N ASP A 68 -20.96 7.65 -6.64
CA ASP A 68 -21.87 6.66 -6.05
C ASP A 68 -21.15 5.40 -5.53
N ASP A 69 -20.00 5.05 -6.11
CA ASP A 69 -19.26 3.82 -5.80
C ASP A 69 -18.05 4.03 -4.87
N ILE A 70 -17.58 5.28 -4.69
CA ILE A 70 -16.34 5.56 -3.98
C ILE A 70 -16.35 6.95 -3.34
N GLN A 71 -15.88 7.03 -2.10
CA GLN A 71 -15.69 8.30 -1.39
C GLN A 71 -14.47 9.05 -1.93
N ALA A 72 -14.48 10.38 -1.81
CA ALA A 72 -13.34 11.21 -2.22
C ALA A 72 -12.06 10.75 -1.50
N GLY A 73 -10.96 10.61 -2.25
CA GLY A 73 -9.65 10.21 -1.75
C GLY A 73 -9.55 8.78 -1.20
N PHE A 74 -10.57 7.94 -1.38
CA PHE A 74 -10.55 6.55 -0.90
C PHE A 74 -9.49 5.68 -1.59
N ASP A 75 -9.10 6.03 -2.82
CA ASP A 75 -8.01 5.42 -3.57
C ASP A 75 -6.64 5.68 -2.92
N HIS A 76 -6.36 6.95 -2.58
CA HIS A 76 -5.18 7.35 -1.83
C HIS A 76 -5.15 6.68 -0.46
N LEU A 77 -6.29 6.65 0.26
CA LEU A 77 -6.38 5.93 1.54
C LEU A 77 -6.02 4.46 1.40
N SER A 78 -6.58 3.76 0.41
CA SER A 78 -6.32 2.33 0.19
C SER A 78 -4.86 2.06 -0.20
N ALA A 79 -4.28 2.91 -1.06
CA ALA A 79 -2.89 2.83 -1.48
C ALA A 79 -1.91 3.11 -0.33
N LEU A 80 -2.11 4.19 0.43
CA LEU A 80 -1.26 4.52 1.57
C LEU A 80 -1.37 3.44 2.66
N ASN A 81 -2.56 2.88 2.86
CA ASN A 81 -2.78 1.83 3.84
C ASN A 81 -1.91 0.59 3.53
N VAL A 82 -1.81 0.16 2.27
CA VAL A 82 -0.93 -0.98 1.93
C VAL A 82 0.56 -0.62 2.10
N LEU A 83 0.93 0.63 1.83
CA LEU A 83 2.28 1.14 2.06
C LEU A 83 2.67 1.20 3.54
N THR A 84 1.72 1.19 4.49
CA THR A 84 2.06 1.00 5.92
C THR A 84 2.77 -0.32 6.18
N THR A 85 2.61 -1.31 5.30
CA THR A 85 3.28 -2.60 5.37
C THR A 85 4.43 -2.70 4.38
N LEU A 86 4.27 -2.14 3.17
CA LEU A 86 5.16 -2.41 2.04
C LEU A 86 6.11 -1.27 1.66
N ALA A 87 5.99 -0.09 2.27
CA ALA A 87 6.78 1.07 1.85
C ALA A 87 8.28 0.79 1.92
N GLU A 88 8.97 1.19 0.87
CA GLU A 88 10.42 1.16 0.78
C GLU A 88 10.99 2.59 0.85
N PRO A 89 12.31 2.74 1.05
CA PRO A 89 12.94 4.07 1.08
C PRO A 89 12.70 4.88 -0.20
N ALA A 90 12.55 4.22 -1.35
CA ALA A 90 12.27 4.86 -2.63
C ALA A 90 10.86 5.49 -2.71
N ASP A 91 9.99 5.20 -1.75
CA ASP A 91 8.63 5.75 -1.70
C ASP A 91 8.55 7.03 -0.85
N ALA A 92 9.62 7.38 -0.13
CA ALA A 92 9.60 8.48 0.83
C ALA A 92 9.21 9.84 0.21
N ASP A 93 9.77 10.19 -0.94
CA ASP A 93 9.47 11.46 -1.61
C ASP A 93 8.01 11.54 -2.08
N LEU A 94 7.47 10.42 -2.56
CA LEU A 94 6.08 10.34 -3.00
C LEU A 94 5.12 10.50 -1.81
N ILE A 95 5.42 9.86 -0.68
CA ILE A 95 4.62 9.98 0.55
C ILE A 95 4.74 11.39 1.15
N ALA A 96 5.92 12.00 1.12
CA ALA A 96 6.13 13.38 1.56
C ALA A 96 5.28 14.37 0.75
N ALA A 97 5.23 14.21 -0.58
CA ALA A 97 4.40 15.05 -1.44
C ALA A 97 2.89 14.95 -1.09
N VAL A 98 2.41 13.77 -0.68
CA VAL A 98 1.04 13.61 -0.16
C VAL A 98 0.86 14.37 1.15
N LEU A 99 1.79 14.23 2.11
CA LEU A 99 1.71 14.90 3.40
C LEU A 99 1.68 16.42 3.27
N ASP A 100 2.43 16.96 2.32
CA ASP A 100 2.54 18.40 2.06
C ASP A 100 1.27 18.98 1.39
N SER A 101 0.56 18.19 0.59
CA SER A 101 -0.56 18.66 -0.22
C SER A 101 -1.94 18.30 0.33
N THR A 102 -2.06 17.21 1.09
CA THR A 102 -3.36 16.75 1.59
C THR A 102 -3.92 17.73 2.62
N GLN A 103 -5.24 17.95 2.57
CA GLN A 103 -6.01 18.62 3.63
C GLN A 103 -6.88 17.62 4.41
N ASP A 104 -6.93 16.37 3.97
CA ASP A 104 -7.68 15.30 4.60
C ASP A 104 -6.87 14.69 5.75
N GLU A 105 -7.38 14.77 6.97
CA GLU A 105 -6.70 14.31 8.18
C GLU A 105 -6.53 12.79 8.22
N GLN A 106 -7.47 12.03 7.64
CA GLN A 106 -7.37 10.58 7.57
C GLN A 106 -6.26 10.18 6.60
N ILE A 107 -6.17 10.83 5.43
CA ILE A 107 -5.07 10.63 4.49
C ILE A 107 -3.73 10.99 5.15
N ARG A 108 -3.67 12.13 5.86
CA ARG A 108 -2.46 12.56 6.58
C ARG A 108 -1.99 11.52 7.61
N ALA A 109 -2.93 10.99 8.41
CA ALA A 109 -2.62 10.00 9.43
C ALA A 109 -2.04 8.71 8.81
N VAL A 110 -2.67 8.18 7.77
CA VAL A 110 -2.20 6.94 7.10
C VAL A 110 -0.88 7.17 6.34
N ALA A 111 -0.71 8.32 5.69
CA ALA A 111 0.55 8.68 5.04
C ALA A 111 1.71 8.78 6.04
N SER A 112 1.45 9.29 7.25
CA SER A 112 2.47 9.35 8.30
C SER A 112 2.93 7.96 8.75
N LEU A 113 2.01 6.98 8.81
CA LEU A 113 2.35 5.59 9.10
C LEU A 113 3.18 4.97 7.97
N ALA A 114 2.80 5.19 6.72
CA ALA A 114 3.57 4.72 5.56
C ALA A 114 4.99 5.34 5.50
N ALA A 115 5.13 6.63 5.83
CA ALA A 115 6.42 7.30 5.91
C ALA A 115 7.32 6.66 6.98
N ASN A 116 6.76 6.32 8.16
CA ASN A 116 7.50 5.61 9.20
C ASN A 116 8.01 4.25 8.72
N THR A 117 7.20 3.52 7.96
CA THR A 117 7.61 2.23 7.36
C THR A 117 8.76 2.41 6.36
N ALA A 118 8.69 3.40 5.48
CA ALA A 118 9.77 3.72 4.54
C ALA A 118 11.09 4.07 5.26
N LEU A 119 11.02 4.88 6.33
CA LEU A 119 12.18 5.27 7.15
C LEU A 119 12.78 4.09 7.91
N ALA A 120 11.93 3.20 8.45
CA ALA A 120 12.38 2.00 9.13
C ALA A 120 13.12 1.05 8.16
N ALA A 121 12.60 0.90 6.93
CA ALA A 121 13.24 0.12 5.88
C ALA A 121 14.61 0.70 5.48
N ASP A 122 14.74 2.03 5.39
CA ASP A 122 16.03 2.69 5.08
C ASP A 122 17.05 2.45 6.18
N THR A 123 16.63 2.62 7.43
CA THR A 123 17.47 2.36 8.60
C THR A 123 17.97 0.91 8.63
N ALA A 124 17.10 -0.05 8.31
CA ALA A 124 17.47 -1.45 8.23
C ALA A 124 18.49 -1.71 7.10
N ARG A 125 18.27 -1.15 5.90
CA ARG A 125 19.20 -1.27 4.76
C ARG A 125 20.59 -0.73 5.11
N ARG A 126 20.68 0.46 5.74
CA ARG A 126 21.96 1.07 6.14
C ARG A 126 22.74 0.24 7.17
N LYS A 127 22.04 -0.43 8.10
CA LYS A 127 22.69 -1.33 9.08
C LYS A 127 23.32 -2.54 8.42
N VAL A 128 22.69 -3.09 7.38
CA VAL A 128 23.23 -4.22 6.61
C VAL A 128 24.47 -3.79 5.82
N THR A 129 24.45 -2.61 5.20
CA THR A 129 25.58 -2.11 4.39
C THR A 129 26.73 -1.53 5.21
N GLY A 130 26.47 -1.11 6.45
CA GLY A 130 27.48 -0.52 7.36
C GLY A 130 28.16 -1.52 8.30
N GLY A 131 27.83 -2.82 8.20
CA GLY A 131 28.35 -3.89 9.05
C GLY A 131 29.64 -4.56 8.59
N GLU A 132 30.26 -4.10 7.49
CA GLU A 132 31.57 -4.54 7.05
C GLU A 132 32.63 -3.49 7.44
N GLY A 133 33.21 -3.64 8.63
CA GLY A 133 34.29 -2.80 9.15
C GLY A 133 35.04 -3.47 10.28
#